data_AF-A0A8I7BJY4-F1
#
_entry.id   AF-A0A8I7BJY4-F1
#
_cell.length_a   1.000
_cell.length_b   1.000
_cell.length_c   1.000
_cell.angle_alpha   90.00
_cell.angle_beta   90.00
_cell.angle_gamma   90.00
#
_symmetry.space_group_name_H-M   'P 1'
#
loop_
_entity.id
_entity.type
_entity.pdbx_description
1 polymer ?
#
loop_
_entity_poly.entity_id
_entity_poly.type
_entity_poly.pdbx_seq_one_letter_code
_entity_poly.pdbx_strand_id
1 'polypeptide(L)'
;MWPALFRPTNRSCRDWSLHSPTVGAHSTTYPVIQREGERDGGAIPRAEAMAGDGDLKLLGLMVSPFVTRVRLALHMKGVGYEYIETDVLDKGELLLRYNPVHKKVPVLIHNGVPLCESQVIVQYVDEVWSAGAPILPADPYARATARFWAAYVDDKLFPAWLGILLAPTEAARAEKVDATLAALAQLEVAAAECLDGGRRPLFGGDSIGFLDLAVGCNMFWMEALRRMFGVTFLDAGRTPLLAAWAGRFAATEAATAVVPDPDAAVAFARKLQAKYGAAPPAN
;
A
#
# COMPACT_ATOMS: atom_id res chain seq x y z
N MET A 1 27.63 23.14 7.41
CA MET A 1 28.05 24.07 6.34
C MET A 1 27.60 23.46 5.02
N TRP A 2 26.43 23.86 4.50
CA TRP A 2 25.91 23.46 3.19
C TRP A 2 25.87 24.71 2.30
N PRO A 3 26.29 24.67 1.02
CA PRO A 3 26.23 25.83 0.15
C PRO A 3 24.82 26.05 -0.40
N ALA A 4 24.46 27.33 -0.45
CA ALA A 4 23.19 27.87 -0.89
C ALA A 4 22.97 27.73 -2.40
N LEU A 5 21.86 27.10 -2.77
CA LEU A 5 21.15 27.36 -4.01
C LEU A 5 19.68 27.53 -3.63
N PHE A 6 19.00 28.48 -4.30
CA PHE A 6 17.66 29.00 -4.02
C PHE A 6 17.58 30.20 -3.05
N ARG A 7 17.93 31.38 -3.58
CA ARG A 7 17.25 32.63 -3.22
C ARG A 7 16.10 32.88 -4.21
N PRO A 8 14.91 33.29 -3.76
CA PRO A 8 13.82 33.68 -4.64
C PRO A 8 14.04 35.10 -5.16
N THR A 9 13.94 35.31 -6.48
CA THR A 9 13.83 36.64 -7.06
C THR A 9 12.38 36.93 -7.44
N ASN A 10 11.87 37.95 -6.79
CA ASN A 10 10.55 38.53 -6.97
C ASN A 10 10.48 39.22 -8.35
N ARG A 11 9.65 38.76 -9.29
CA ARG A 11 9.28 39.55 -10.48
C ARG A 11 7.80 39.42 -10.81
N SER A 12 7.21 40.60 -10.99
CA SER A 12 5.81 40.94 -11.18
C SER A 12 5.05 40.13 -12.24
N CYS A 13 3.78 39.92 -11.94
CA CYS A 13 2.70 39.69 -12.91
C CYS A 13 2.74 40.71 -14.05
N ARG A 14 2.65 40.25 -15.29
CA ARG A 14 2.05 40.94 -16.44
C ARG A 14 1.80 39.95 -17.58
N ASP A 15 0.54 39.94 -18.00
CA ASP A 15 -0.01 39.63 -19.33
C ASP A 15 0.56 38.46 -20.15
N TRP A 16 -0.22 37.37 -20.18
CA TRP A 16 -0.25 36.43 -21.30
C TRP A 16 -1.69 36.31 -21.80
N SER A 17 -2.00 37.00 -22.89
CA SER A 17 -3.23 36.84 -23.66
C SER A 17 -3.14 35.55 -24.49
N LEU A 18 -3.83 34.50 -24.03
CA LEU A 18 -3.93 33.23 -24.75
C LEU A 18 -5.06 33.29 -25.78
N HIS A 19 -4.70 33.23 -27.06
CA HIS A 19 -5.62 32.87 -28.14
C HIS A 19 -6.03 31.40 -27.97
N SER A 20 -7.34 31.13 -27.90
CA SER A 20 -7.89 29.78 -27.80
C SER A 20 -7.97 29.13 -29.18
N PRO A 21 -7.43 27.92 -29.42
CA PRO A 21 -7.89 27.06 -30.50
C PRO A 21 -9.08 26.22 -30.00
N THR A 22 -10.19 26.31 -30.72
CA THR A 22 -11.37 25.46 -30.53
C THR A 22 -11.03 23.98 -30.77
N VAL A 23 -11.14 23.15 -29.73
CA VAL A 23 -11.05 21.69 -29.82
C VAL A 23 -12.47 21.11 -29.94
N GLY A 24 -12.71 20.39 -31.02
CA GLY A 24 -13.98 19.73 -31.32
C GLY A 24 -14.36 18.68 -30.27
N ALA A 25 -15.65 18.66 -29.92
CA ALA A 25 -16.22 17.75 -28.96
C ALA A 25 -16.29 16.32 -29.53
N HIS A 26 -15.38 15.45 -29.10
CA HIS A 26 -15.61 14.01 -29.13
C HIS A 26 -16.09 13.57 -27.74
N SER A 27 -17.37 13.18 -27.67
CA SER A 27 -18.00 12.63 -26.48
C SER A 27 -17.45 11.23 -26.22
N THR A 28 -16.45 11.14 -25.35
CA THR A 28 -16.06 9.86 -24.73
C THR A 28 -16.91 9.69 -23.48
N THR A 29 -17.95 8.86 -23.56
CA THR A 29 -18.77 8.49 -22.40
C THR A 29 -17.97 7.51 -21.56
N TYR A 30 -17.51 7.95 -20.38
CA TYR A 30 -16.97 7.05 -19.37
C TYR A 30 -18.13 6.28 -18.73
N PRO A 31 -17.99 4.97 -18.46
CA PRO A 31 -19.03 4.21 -17.78
C PRO A 31 -19.24 4.78 -16.37
N VAL A 32 -20.39 5.42 -16.17
CA VAL A 32 -20.90 5.82 -14.85
C VAL A 32 -21.26 4.53 -14.12
N ILE A 33 -20.82 4.41 -12.87
CA ILE A 33 -21.19 3.30 -11.96
C ILE A 33 -22.72 3.29 -11.86
N GLN A 34 -23.39 2.38 -12.56
CA GLN A 34 -24.82 2.20 -12.43
C GLN A 34 -25.09 1.51 -11.09
N ARG A 35 -25.68 2.29 -10.17
CA ARG A 35 -26.16 1.85 -8.87
C ARG A 35 -27.56 1.27 -9.07
N GLU A 36 -27.73 -0.05 -8.95
CA GLU A 36 -29.07 -0.61 -8.78
C GLU A 36 -29.44 -0.66 -7.30
N GLY A 37 -30.57 -0.05 -7.00
CA GLY A 37 -31.08 0.25 -5.66
C GLY A 37 -31.49 1.71 -5.62
N GLU A 38 -32.77 1.97 -5.90
CA GLU A 38 -33.44 3.23 -5.58
C GLU A 38 -33.09 3.63 -4.15
N ARG A 39 -32.18 4.59 -4.03
CA ARG A 39 -32.12 5.50 -2.90
C ARG A 39 -32.16 6.88 -3.51
N ASP A 40 -33.12 7.67 -3.02
CA ASP A 40 -33.16 9.13 -3.15
C ASP A 40 -31.76 9.70 -3.31
N GLY A 41 -31.58 10.69 -4.19
CA GLY A 41 -30.33 11.37 -4.52
C GLY A 41 -29.57 11.97 -3.32
N GLY A 42 -29.19 11.13 -2.38
CA GLY A 42 -28.60 11.43 -1.10
C GLY A 42 -27.11 11.55 -1.27
N ALA A 43 -26.59 12.66 -0.75
CA ALA A 43 -25.19 12.96 -0.67
C ALA A 43 -24.38 11.76 -0.14
N ILE A 44 -23.10 11.68 -0.54
CA ILE A 44 -22.13 10.82 0.15
C ILE A 44 -22.25 11.13 1.65
N PRO A 45 -22.54 10.13 2.52
CA PRO A 45 -22.71 10.39 3.95
C PRO A 45 -21.47 11.05 4.51
N ARG A 46 -21.66 12.08 5.36
CA ARG A 46 -20.54 12.77 6.01
C ARG A 46 -19.81 11.81 6.96
N ALA A 47 -18.52 12.08 7.21
CA ALA A 47 -17.69 11.25 8.08
C ALA A 47 -18.31 11.02 9.46
N GLU A 48 -19.01 12.02 10.03
CA GLU A 48 -19.68 11.87 11.34
C GLU A 48 -20.83 10.85 11.31
N ALA A 49 -21.50 10.67 10.17
CA ALA A 49 -22.55 9.66 10.01
C ALA A 49 -21.98 8.24 9.80
N MET A 50 -20.67 8.13 9.53
CA MET A 50 -19.97 6.88 9.28
C MET A 50 -19.19 6.39 10.51
N ALA A 51 -19.06 7.17 11.57
CA ALA A 51 -18.19 6.84 12.71
C ALA A 51 -18.74 5.76 13.68
N GLY A 52 -19.90 5.13 13.39
CA GLY A 52 -20.45 4.02 14.19
C GLY A 52 -19.96 2.64 13.72
N ASP A 53 -20.31 1.57 14.45
CA ASP A 53 -20.13 0.15 14.06
C ASP A 53 -21.08 -0.23 12.90
N GLY A 54 -21.05 0.57 11.82
CA GLY A 54 -21.81 0.32 10.61
C GLY A 54 -21.40 -1.00 9.96
N ASP A 55 -22.19 -1.45 8.98
CA ASP A 55 -21.88 -2.66 8.22
C ASP A 55 -20.54 -2.50 7.49
N LEU A 56 -19.48 -3.13 8.02
CA LEU A 56 -18.12 -3.01 7.52
C LEU A 56 -17.61 -4.37 7.03
N LYS A 57 -17.28 -4.43 5.74
CA LYS A 57 -16.74 -5.63 5.09
C LYS A 57 -15.41 -5.33 4.42
N LEU A 58 -14.48 -6.28 4.45
CA LEU A 58 -13.21 -6.20 3.72
C LEU A 58 -13.09 -7.38 2.76
N LEU A 59 -13.13 -7.09 1.46
CA LEU A 59 -12.82 -8.07 0.42
C LEU A 59 -11.30 -8.15 0.27
N GLY A 60 -10.74 -9.35 0.38
CA GLY A 60 -9.30 -9.53 0.40
C GLY A 60 -8.84 -10.93 0.03
N LEU A 61 -7.58 -11.01 -0.37
CA LEU A 61 -6.78 -12.24 -0.37
C LEU A 61 -5.88 -12.18 0.86
N MET A 62 -5.87 -13.23 1.68
CA MET A 62 -5.14 -13.21 2.97
C MET A 62 -3.65 -12.88 2.81
N VAL A 63 -3.01 -13.40 1.76
CA VAL A 63 -1.59 -13.17 1.45
C VAL A 63 -1.33 -11.94 0.58
N SER A 64 -2.30 -11.03 0.43
CA SER A 64 -2.07 -9.75 -0.27
C SER A 64 -1.46 -8.72 0.69
N PRO A 65 -0.28 -8.14 0.39
CA PRO A 65 0.32 -7.11 1.23
C PRO A 65 -0.59 -5.88 1.36
N PHE A 66 -1.30 -5.51 0.29
CA PHE A 66 -2.24 -4.38 0.30
C PHE A 66 -3.45 -4.63 1.21
N VAL A 67 -3.91 -5.88 1.32
CA VAL A 67 -4.98 -6.26 2.25
C VAL A 67 -4.44 -6.26 3.68
N THR A 68 -3.26 -6.82 3.92
CA THR A 68 -2.58 -6.79 5.24
C THR A 68 -2.43 -5.36 5.76
N ARG A 69 -2.09 -4.41 4.88
CA ARG A 69 -2.01 -2.98 5.23
C ARG A 69 -3.31 -2.42 5.81
N VAL A 70 -4.44 -2.73 5.18
CA VAL A 70 -5.78 -2.30 5.64
C VAL A 70 -6.18 -3.02 6.93
N ARG A 71 -5.92 -4.32 7.02
CA ARG A 71 -6.21 -5.12 8.23
C ARG A 71 -5.43 -4.58 9.44
N LEU A 72 -4.17 -4.20 9.26
CA LEU A 72 -3.36 -3.58 10.32
C LEU A 72 -3.96 -2.26 10.78
N ALA A 73 -4.37 -1.39 9.85
CA ALA A 73 -5.01 -0.11 10.18
C ALA A 73 -6.32 -0.31 10.96
N LEU A 74 -7.19 -1.22 10.52
CA LEU A 74 -8.45 -1.54 11.20
C LEU A 74 -8.19 -2.10 12.61
N HIS A 75 -7.21 -3.00 12.74
CA HIS A 75 -6.80 -3.56 14.04
C HIS A 75 -6.29 -2.49 15.00
N MET A 76 -5.41 -1.60 14.53
CA MET A 76 -4.91 -0.48 15.33
C MET A 76 -6.00 0.49 15.78
N LYS A 77 -7.08 0.61 15.00
CA LYS A 77 -8.25 1.43 15.37
C LYS A 77 -9.28 0.66 16.21
N GLY A 78 -9.07 -0.64 16.46
CA GLY A 78 -10.01 -1.47 17.21
C GLY A 78 -11.34 -1.70 16.49
N VAL A 79 -11.36 -1.65 15.17
CA VAL A 79 -12.58 -1.71 14.35
C VAL A 79 -12.83 -3.15 13.90
N GLY A 80 -13.98 -3.70 14.28
CA GLY A 80 -14.45 -4.99 13.79
C GLY A 80 -14.94 -4.92 12.34
N TYR A 81 -14.73 -5.98 11.57
CA TYR A 81 -15.20 -6.09 10.19
C TYR A 81 -15.44 -7.55 9.80
N GLU A 82 -16.34 -7.77 8.84
CA GLU A 82 -16.47 -9.05 8.15
C GLU A 82 -15.38 -9.19 7.08
N TYR A 83 -14.58 -10.24 7.14
CA TYR A 83 -13.58 -10.52 6.12
C TYR A 83 -14.14 -11.49 5.07
N ILE A 84 -14.08 -11.09 3.80
CA ILE A 84 -14.57 -11.88 2.67
C ILE A 84 -13.37 -12.29 1.82
N GLU A 85 -12.93 -13.55 1.97
CA GLU A 85 -11.86 -14.13 1.15
C GLU A 85 -12.28 -14.10 -0.32
N THR A 86 -11.44 -13.51 -1.15
CA THR A 86 -11.71 -13.25 -2.56
C THR A 86 -10.62 -13.88 -3.41
N ASP A 87 -11.00 -14.79 -4.30
CA ASP A 87 -10.09 -15.31 -5.32
C ASP A 87 -9.72 -14.18 -6.30
N VAL A 88 -8.42 -13.89 -6.40
CA VAL A 88 -7.88 -12.87 -7.32
C VAL A 88 -7.42 -13.45 -8.66
N LEU A 89 -7.33 -14.78 -8.74
CA LEU A 89 -6.99 -15.55 -9.94
C LEU A 89 -8.22 -15.89 -10.77
N ASP A 90 -9.37 -16.01 -10.13
CA ASP A 90 -10.70 -16.06 -10.74
C ASP A 90 -11.61 -15.02 -10.08
N LYS A 91 -11.71 -13.86 -10.73
CA LYS A 91 -12.30 -12.65 -10.13
C LYS A 91 -13.81 -12.79 -10.12
N GLY A 92 -14.36 -13.27 -9.01
CA GLY A 92 -15.80 -13.43 -8.81
C GLY A 92 -16.60 -12.14 -8.96
N GLU A 93 -17.92 -12.29 -9.15
CA GLU A 93 -18.86 -11.20 -9.42
C GLU A 93 -18.82 -10.08 -8.37
N LEU A 94 -18.61 -10.44 -7.11
CA LEU A 94 -18.57 -9.49 -5.99
C LEU A 94 -17.44 -8.46 -6.16
N LEU A 95 -16.24 -8.90 -6.52
CA LEU A 95 -15.10 -8.00 -6.74
C LEU A 95 -15.31 -7.11 -7.96
N LEU A 96 -15.85 -7.69 -9.04
CA LEU A 96 -16.15 -6.94 -10.27
C LEU A 96 -17.23 -5.88 -10.05
N ARG A 97 -18.20 -6.17 -9.18
CA ARG A 97 -19.25 -5.22 -8.78
C ARG A 97 -18.69 -4.04 -7.99
N TYR A 98 -17.85 -4.30 -6.98
CA TYR A 98 -17.40 -3.26 -6.06
C TYR A 98 -16.12 -2.53 -6.50
N ASN A 99 -15.31 -3.11 -7.38
CA ASN A 99 -14.15 -2.46 -8.01
C ASN A 99 -14.10 -2.74 -9.52
N PRO A 100 -15.04 -2.18 -10.31
CA PRO A 100 -15.11 -2.44 -11.75
C PRO A 100 -13.91 -1.86 -12.51
N VAL A 101 -13.28 -0.80 -11.99
CA VAL A 101 -12.17 -0.09 -12.63
C VAL A 101 -10.89 -0.93 -12.58
N HIS A 102 -10.45 -1.33 -11.39
CA HIS A 102 -9.17 -2.02 -11.22
C HIS A 102 -9.31 -3.53 -11.00
N LYS A 103 -10.47 -4.00 -10.52
CA LYS A 103 -10.74 -5.42 -10.27
C LYS A 103 -9.66 -6.02 -9.36
N LYS A 104 -9.31 -5.27 -8.30
CA LYS A 104 -8.24 -5.58 -7.33
C LYS A 104 -8.78 -5.49 -5.90
N VAL A 105 -8.19 -6.28 -5.02
CA VAL A 105 -8.32 -6.17 -3.57
C VAL A 105 -7.16 -5.32 -3.00
N PRO A 106 -7.30 -4.67 -1.83
CA PRO A 106 -8.49 -4.65 -0.96
C PRO A 106 -9.64 -3.79 -1.51
N VAL A 107 -10.86 -4.14 -1.11
CA VAL A 107 -12.04 -3.27 -1.18
C VAL A 107 -12.69 -3.23 0.19
N LEU A 108 -12.74 -2.04 0.80
CA LEU A 108 -13.47 -1.81 2.05
C LEU A 108 -14.88 -1.37 1.71
N ILE A 109 -15.90 -2.05 2.21
CA ILE A 109 -17.30 -1.68 2.01
C ILE A 109 -17.83 -1.19 3.35
N HIS A 110 -18.15 0.09 3.44
CA HIS A 110 -18.70 0.71 4.64
C HIS A 110 -20.13 1.18 4.37
N ASN A 111 -21.10 0.58 5.06
CA ASN A 111 -22.53 0.84 4.89
C ASN A 111 -22.98 0.67 3.42
N GLY A 112 -22.44 -0.37 2.77
CA GLY A 112 -22.70 -0.69 1.37
C GLY A 112 -21.96 0.18 0.34
N VAL A 113 -21.11 1.12 0.78
CA VAL A 113 -20.32 2.00 -0.10
C VAL A 113 -18.89 1.46 -0.22
N PRO A 114 -18.42 1.09 -1.43
CA PRO A 114 -17.07 0.58 -1.61
C PRO A 114 -16.01 1.69 -1.65
N LEU A 115 -14.85 1.39 -1.09
CA LEU A 115 -13.62 2.16 -1.16
C LEU A 115 -12.48 1.24 -1.59
N CYS A 116 -11.70 1.68 -2.59
CA CYS A 116 -10.59 0.93 -3.19
C CYS A 116 -9.26 1.61 -2.88
N GLU A 117 -8.16 0.93 -3.22
CA GLU A 117 -6.77 1.37 -3.03
C GLU A 117 -6.36 1.39 -1.55
N SER A 118 -5.44 0.50 -1.17
CA SER A 118 -5.08 0.28 0.25
C SER A 118 -4.63 1.55 0.98
N GLN A 119 -3.85 2.44 0.34
CA GLN A 119 -3.41 3.70 0.95
C GLN A 119 -4.57 4.70 1.14
N VAL A 120 -5.54 4.71 0.23
CA VAL A 120 -6.74 5.54 0.35
C VAL A 120 -7.64 5.01 1.45
N ILE A 121 -7.81 3.68 1.51
CA ILE A 121 -8.56 3.02 2.58
C ILE A 121 -7.96 3.29 3.95
N VAL A 122 -6.63 3.20 4.11
CA VAL A 122 -5.97 3.49 5.40
C VAL A 122 -6.21 4.93 5.84
N GLN A 123 -6.18 5.90 4.92
CA GLN A 123 -6.48 7.30 5.24
C GLN A 123 -7.92 7.48 5.67
N TYR A 124 -8.87 6.88 4.95
CA TYR A 124 -10.27 6.87 5.33
C TYR A 124 -10.48 6.26 6.72
N VAL A 125 -9.81 5.14 7.01
CA VAL A 125 -9.85 4.50 8.34
C VAL A 125 -9.30 5.45 9.43
N ASP A 126 -8.21 6.15 9.15
CA ASP A 126 -7.62 7.10 10.09
C ASP A 126 -8.54 8.30 10.37
N GLU A 127 -9.22 8.78 9.33
CA GLU A 127 -10.13 9.94 9.40
C GLU A 127 -11.47 9.61 10.06
N VAL A 128 -12.07 8.45 9.76
CA VAL A 128 -13.38 8.05 10.29
C VAL A 128 -13.27 7.60 11.74
N TRP A 129 -12.29 6.77 12.08
CA TRP A 129 -12.07 6.27 13.44
C TRP A 129 -10.93 7.05 14.12
N SER A 130 -11.14 8.36 14.27
CA SER A 130 -10.14 9.32 14.75
C SER A 130 -9.92 9.34 16.28
N ALA A 131 -10.72 8.59 17.05
CA ALA A 131 -10.59 8.53 18.51
C ALA A 131 -9.33 7.79 18.98
N GLY A 132 -8.78 6.89 18.17
CA GLY A 132 -7.54 6.17 18.45
C GLY A 132 -6.27 6.94 18.04
N ALA A 133 -5.09 6.36 18.30
CA ALA A 133 -3.82 6.95 17.86
C ALA A 133 -3.82 7.23 16.34
N PRO A 134 -3.34 8.40 15.90
CA PRO A 134 -3.34 8.75 14.49
C PRO A 134 -2.31 7.92 13.71
N ILE A 135 -2.68 7.44 12.53
CA ILE A 135 -1.79 6.71 11.62
C ILE A 135 -0.94 7.69 10.84
N LEU A 136 -1.53 8.79 10.37
CA LEU A 136 -0.82 9.87 9.71
C LEU A 136 -0.36 10.95 10.71
N PRO A 137 0.82 11.55 10.49
CA PRO A 137 1.26 12.71 11.28
C PRO A 137 0.29 13.89 11.17
N ALA A 138 0.15 14.64 12.27
CA ALA A 138 -0.64 15.87 12.30
C ALA A 138 0.04 17.04 11.54
N ASP A 139 1.38 17.11 11.59
CA ASP A 139 2.15 18.11 10.85
C ASP A 139 2.01 17.89 9.32
N PRO A 140 1.67 18.93 8.54
CA PRO A 140 1.47 18.80 7.10
C PRO A 140 2.70 18.30 6.34
N TYR A 141 3.91 18.73 6.73
CA TYR A 141 5.14 18.32 6.04
C TYR A 141 5.46 16.86 6.34
N ALA A 142 5.43 16.46 7.61
CA ALA A 142 5.61 15.06 8.01
C ALA A 142 4.57 14.14 7.36
N ARG A 143 3.31 14.59 7.25
CA ARG A 143 2.24 13.85 6.55
C ARG A 143 2.52 13.71 5.06
N ALA A 144 2.99 14.75 4.40
CA ALA A 144 3.40 14.69 2.99
C ALA A 144 4.60 13.75 2.79
N THR A 145 5.59 13.79 3.67
CA THR A 145 6.76 12.90 3.65
C THR A 145 6.35 11.43 3.83
N ALA A 146 5.46 11.12 4.77
CA ALA A 146 4.95 9.76 4.96
C ALA A 146 4.22 9.24 3.70
N ARG A 147 3.40 10.08 3.07
CA ARG A 147 2.70 9.75 1.81
C ARG A 147 3.67 9.54 0.65
N PHE A 148 4.71 10.38 0.53
CA PHE A 148 5.73 10.24 -0.50
C PHE A 148 6.45 8.90 -0.39
N TRP A 149 6.93 8.54 0.80
CA TRP A 149 7.65 7.27 0.99
C TRP A 149 6.74 6.05 0.87
N ALA A 150 5.47 6.15 1.29
CA ALA A 150 4.50 5.08 1.02
C ALA A 150 4.26 4.88 -0.49
N ALA A 151 4.16 5.96 -1.27
CA ALA A 151 4.07 5.88 -2.73
C ALA A 151 5.34 5.26 -3.33
N TYR A 152 6.53 5.66 -2.85
CA TYR A 152 7.80 5.05 -3.25
C TYR A 152 7.82 3.53 -3.01
N VAL A 153 7.31 3.07 -1.87
CA VAL A 153 7.21 1.64 -1.55
C VAL A 153 6.35 0.91 -2.58
N ASP A 154 5.18 1.46 -2.92
CA ASP A 154 4.27 0.82 -3.89
C ASP A 154 4.82 0.89 -5.33
N ASP A 155 5.54 1.96 -5.68
CA ASP A 155 6.05 2.19 -7.04
C ASP A 155 7.40 1.50 -7.32
N LYS A 156 8.23 1.31 -6.28
CA LYS A 156 9.61 0.82 -6.42
C LYS A 156 9.83 -0.50 -5.73
N LEU A 157 9.49 -0.60 -4.45
CA LEU A 157 9.79 -1.80 -3.66
C LEU A 157 8.89 -2.96 -4.05
N PHE A 158 7.56 -2.74 -4.08
CA PHE A 158 6.57 -3.77 -4.41
C PHE A 158 6.81 -4.44 -5.77
N PRO A 159 6.88 -3.71 -6.89
CA PRO A 159 7.09 -4.35 -8.20
C PRO A 159 8.46 -5.01 -8.32
N ALA A 160 9.48 -4.51 -7.61
CA ALA A 160 10.81 -5.12 -7.62
C ALA A 160 10.78 -6.50 -6.96
N TRP A 161 10.27 -6.61 -5.71
CA TRP A 161 10.25 -7.90 -5.02
C TRP A 161 9.25 -8.86 -5.67
N LEU A 162 8.11 -8.38 -6.15
CA LEU A 162 7.15 -9.22 -6.88
C LEU A 162 7.79 -9.81 -8.15
N GLY A 163 8.66 -9.04 -8.80
CA GLY A 163 9.43 -9.50 -9.95
C GLY A 163 10.34 -10.70 -9.65
N ILE A 164 10.82 -10.86 -8.41
CA ILE A 164 11.64 -12.01 -8.01
C ILE A 164 10.81 -13.30 -8.08
N LEU A 165 9.57 -13.24 -7.58
CA LEU A 165 8.64 -14.37 -7.58
C LEU A 165 8.24 -14.80 -8.99
N LEU A 166 7.99 -13.81 -9.86
CA LEU A 166 7.47 -14.02 -11.21
C LEU A 166 8.56 -14.16 -12.28
N ALA A 167 9.84 -14.06 -11.91
CA ALA A 167 10.94 -14.11 -12.86
C ALA A 167 10.99 -15.47 -13.60
N PRO A 168 11.06 -15.47 -14.95
CA PRO A 168 11.08 -16.70 -15.73
C PRO A 168 12.42 -17.42 -15.70
N THR A 169 13.50 -16.73 -15.32
CA THR A 169 14.88 -17.26 -15.28
C THR A 169 15.59 -16.79 -14.03
N GLU A 170 16.68 -17.47 -13.66
CA GLU A 170 17.53 -17.05 -12.54
C GLU A 170 18.22 -15.71 -12.79
N ALA A 171 18.65 -15.44 -14.03
CA ALA A 171 19.23 -14.14 -14.39
C ALA A 171 18.22 -13.00 -14.22
N ALA A 172 16.99 -13.16 -14.72
CA ALA A 172 15.92 -12.17 -14.52
C ALA A 172 15.56 -12.01 -13.03
N ARG A 173 15.65 -13.10 -12.25
CA ARG A 173 15.44 -13.05 -10.79
C ARG A 173 16.54 -12.24 -10.11
N ALA A 174 17.81 -12.44 -10.48
CA ALA A 174 18.94 -11.71 -9.92
C ALA A 174 18.80 -10.20 -10.16
N GLU A 175 18.40 -9.77 -11.35
CA GLU A 175 18.13 -8.35 -11.63
C GLU A 175 17.03 -7.77 -10.72
N LYS A 176 15.99 -8.55 -10.41
CA LYS A 176 14.91 -8.14 -9.50
C LYS A 176 15.35 -8.14 -8.03
N VAL A 177 16.27 -9.04 -7.64
CA VAL A 177 16.94 -8.98 -6.34
C VAL A 177 17.71 -7.67 -6.22
N ASP A 178 18.53 -7.32 -7.21
CA ASP A 178 19.31 -6.08 -7.20
C ASP A 178 18.41 -4.84 -7.16
N ALA A 179 17.31 -4.82 -7.94
CA ALA A 179 16.34 -3.74 -7.90
C ALA A 179 15.66 -3.61 -6.53
N THR A 180 15.33 -4.73 -5.88
CA THR A 180 14.71 -4.74 -4.54
C THR A 180 15.70 -4.21 -3.50
N LEU A 181 16.95 -4.65 -3.57
CA LEU A 181 18.02 -4.20 -2.70
C LEU A 181 18.33 -2.71 -2.88
N ALA A 182 18.30 -2.21 -4.12
CA ALA A 182 18.46 -0.78 -4.40
C ALA A 182 17.30 0.05 -3.81
N ALA A 183 16.05 -0.45 -3.92
CA ALA A 183 14.90 0.21 -3.32
C ALA A 183 14.99 0.27 -1.78
N LEU A 184 15.45 -0.81 -1.16
CA LEU A 184 15.69 -0.87 0.29
C LEU A 184 16.82 0.06 0.72
N ALA A 185 17.90 0.18 -0.06
CA ALA A 185 18.98 1.11 0.23
C ALA A 185 18.50 2.57 0.21
N GLN A 186 17.59 2.94 -0.70
CA GLN A 186 16.98 4.28 -0.70
C GLN A 186 16.05 4.49 0.50
N LEU A 187 15.28 3.46 0.89
CA LEU A 187 14.47 3.52 2.11
C LEU A 187 15.32 3.59 3.38
N GLU A 188 16.51 2.99 3.41
CA GLU A 188 17.45 3.11 4.53
C GLU A 188 17.95 4.56 4.70
N VAL A 189 18.22 5.25 3.59
CA VAL A 189 18.56 6.68 3.61
C VAL A 189 17.41 7.49 4.20
N ALA A 190 16.17 7.20 3.78
CA ALA A 190 14.98 7.82 4.36
C ALA A 190 14.81 7.51 5.85
N ALA A 191 15.13 6.28 6.25
CA ALA A 191 15.02 5.80 7.61
C ALA A 191 15.97 6.54 8.57
N ALA A 192 17.12 7.02 8.10
CA ALA A 192 18.01 7.84 8.92
C ALA A 192 17.31 9.10 9.47
N GLU A 193 16.51 9.77 8.64
CA GLU A 193 15.72 10.93 9.06
C GLU A 193 14.43 10.50 9.78
N CYS A 194 13.67 9.57 9.19
CA CYS A 194 12.35 9.19 9.69
C CYS A 194 12.38 8.40 11.00
N LEU A 195 13.48 7.70 11.30
CA LEU A 195 13.71 7.02 12.58
C LEU A 195 14.63 7.81 13.52
N ASP A 196 15.03 9.03 13.12
CA ASP A 196 15.93 9.88 13.90
C ASP A 196 17.22 9.15 14.32
N GLY A 197 17.91 8.58 13.32
CA GLY A 197 19.10 7.75 13.51
C GLY A 197 18.87 6.46 14.32
N GLY A 198 17.61 6.00 14.41
CA GLY A 198 17.22 4.82 15.19
C GLY A 198 16.78 5.12 16.63
N ARG A 199 16.68 6.40 17.02
CA ARG A 199 16.11 6.80 18.32
C ARG A 199 14.61 6.53 18.39
N ARG A 200 13.89 6.66 17.27
CA ARG A 200 12.49 6.27 17.16
C ARG A 200 12.38 4.78 16.80
N PRO A 201 11.54 4.00 17.52
CA PRO A 201 11.43 2.57 17.25
C PRO A 201 10.69 2.27 15.93
N LEU A 202 9.77 3.13 15.52
CA LEU A 202 8.94 3.00 14.32
C LEU A 202 8.94 4.33 13.52
N PHE A 203 8.56 4.29 12.25
CA PHE A 203 8.45 5.50 11.42
C PHE A 203 7.38 6.46 11.96
N GLY A 204 6.33 5.93 12.60
CA GLY A 204 5.33 6.68 13.35
C GLY A 204 5.78 7.18 14.73
N GLY A 205 7.04 6.94 15.14
CA GLY A 205 7.52 7.23 16.49
C GLY A 205 7.31 6.03 17.42
N ASP A 206 6.51 6.20 18.46
CA ASP A 206 6.26 5.16 19.48
C ASP A 206 5.13 4.18 19.11
N SER A 207 4.46 4.42 17.98
CA SER A 207 3.37 3.58 17.46
C SER A 207 3.53 3.41 15.95
N ILE A 208 2.89 2.38 15.41
CA ILE A 208 2.86 2.13 13.96
C ILE A 208 2.23 3.35 13.29
N GLY A 209 2.92 3.94 12.31
CA GLY A 209 2.42 5.00 11.47
C GLY A 209 2.19 4.56 10.03
N PHE A 210 1.82 5.52 9.18
CA PHE A 210 1.48 5.25 7.78
C PHE A 210 2.61 4.58 6.98
N LEU A 211 3.87 5.01 7.17
CA LEU A 211 5.02 4.42 6.49
C LEU A 211 5.35 3.02 7.04
N ASP A 212 5.16 2.79 8.34
CA ASP A 212 5.28 1.44 8.92
C ASP A 212 4.28 0.47 8.28
N LEU A 213 3.03 0.90 8.08
CA LEU A 213 2.02 0.11 7.38
C LEU A 213 2.41 -0.15 5.92
N ALA A 214 2.97 0.85 5.24
CA ALA A 214 3.36 0.74 3.83
C ALA A 214 4.51 -0.26 3.62
N VAL A 215 5.55 -0.19 4.45
CA VAL A 215 6.71 -1.09 4.39
C VAL A 215 6.36 -2.45 5.00
N GLY A 216 5.83 -2.44 6.23
CA GLY A 216 5.56 -3.61 7.07
C GLY A 216 4.65 -4.65 6.43
N CYS A 217 3.68 -4.20 5.64
CA CYS A 217 2.77 -5.11 4.94
C CYS A 217 3.46 -6.00 3.90
N ASN A 218 4.72 -5.73 3.52
CA ASN A 218 5.50 -6.56 2.59
C ASN A 218 6.43 -7.57 3.29
N MET A 219 6.62 -7.48 4.61
CA MET A 219 7.70 -8.20 5.31
C MET A 219 7.54 -9.72 5.27
N PHE A 220 6.32 -10.23 5.39
CA PHE A 220 6.07 -11.67 5.28
C PHE A 220 6.41 -12.23 3.89
N TRP A 221 6.23 -11.43 2.83
CA TRP A 221 6.64 -11.79 1.47
C TRP A 221 8.16 -11.79 1.30
N MET A 222 8.87 -10.83 1.89
CA MET A 222 10.34 -10.83 1.88
C MET A 222 10.91 -12.07 2.58
N GLU A 223 10.31 -12.47 3.71
CA GLU A 223 10.68 -13.70 4.40
C GLU A 223 10.35 -14.94 3.57
N ALA A 224 9.20 -14.99 2.91
CA ALA A 224 8.86 -16.07 1.98
C ALA A 224 9.88 -16.18 0.82
N LEU A 225 10.25 -15.06 0.22
CA LEU A 225 11.28 -15.01 -0.83
C LEU A 225 12.65 -15.44 -0.33
N ARG A 226 13.03 -15.09 0.90
CA ARG A 226 14.26 -15.57 1.55
C ARG A 226 14.23 -17.09 1.68
N ARG A 227 13.12 -17.68 2.14
CA ARG A 227 12.96 -19.14 2.25
C ARG A 227 13.00 -19.85 0.89
N MET A 228 12.41 -19.24 -0.14
CA MET A 228 12.32 -19.83 -1.47
C MET A 228 13.61 -19.73 -2.28
N PHE A 229 14.34 -18.62 -2.17
CA PHE A 229 15.45 -18.29 -3.06
C PHE A 229 16.76 -17.96 -2.35
N GLY A 230 16.80 -18.01 -1.02
CA GLY A 230 18.01 -17.74 -0.23
C GLY A 230 18.44 -16.27 -0.21
N VAL A 231 17.54 -15.33 -0.55
CA VAL A 231 17.87 -13.90 -0.65
C VAL A 231 17.63 -13.18 0.67
N THR A 232 18.68 -12.58 1.23
CA THR A 232 18.57 -11.70 2.41
C THR A 232 18.37 -10.25 1.97
N PHE A 233 17.19 -9.69 2.28
CA PHE A 233 16.82 -8.32 1.89
C PHE A 233 17.21 -7.27 2.94
N LEU A 234 16.91 -7.55 4.21
CA LEU A 234 17.26 -6.69 5.35
C LEU A 234 18.46 -7.31 6.07
N ASP A 235 19.55 -6.57 6.12
CA ASP A 235 20.80 -7.01 6.72
C ASP A 235 21.44 -5.86 7.51
N ALA A 236 21.99 -6.14 8.69
CA ALA A 236 22.55 -5.10 9.55
C ALA A 236 23.81 -4.44 8.96
N GLY A 237 24.52 -5.10 8.05
CA GLY A 237 25.66 -4.53 7.34
C GLY A 237 25.29 -3.55 6.23
N ARG A 238 24.06 -3.63 5.70
CA ARG A 238 23.61 -2.82 4.56
C ARG A 238 22.46 -1.87 4.87
N THR A 239 21.52 -2.32 5.69
CA THR A 239 20.30 -1.61 6.08
C THR A 239 20.09 -1.73 7.60
N PRO A 240 21.03 -1.24 8.43
CA PRO A 240 20.97 -1.39 9.89
C PRO A 240 19.69 -0.83 10.51
N LEU A 241 19.21 0.31 10.04
CA LEU A 241 18.00 0.96 10.59
C LEU A 241 16.75 0.17 10.23
N LEU A 242 16.60 -0.21 8.96
CA LEU A 242 15.47 -1.05 8.53
C LEU A 242 15.50 -2.44 9.16
N ALA A 243 16.68 -3.03 9.37
CA ALA A 243 16.80 -4.33 10.04
C ALA A 243 16.34 -4.25 11.51
N ALA A 244 16.77 -3.22 12.24
CA ALA A 244 16.33 -2.98 13.61
C ALA A 244 14.84 -2.65 13.67
N TRP A 245 14.35 -1.80 12.75
CA TRP A 245 12.95 -1.46 12.61
C TRP A 245 12.08 -2.70 12.35
N ALA A 246 12.48 -3.60 11.44
CA ALA A 246 11.71 -4.79 11.11
C ALA A 246 11.51 -5.70 12.32
N GLY A 247 12.53 -5.85 13.16
CA GLY A 247 12.42 -6.58 14.43
C GLY A 247 11.43 -5.94 15.40
N ARG A 248 11.44 -4.61 15.52
CA ARG A 248 10.50 -3.86 16.38
C ARG A 248 9.07 -3.92 15.84
N PHE A 249 8.88 -3.73 14.54
CA PHE A 249 7.60 -3.83 13.86
C PHE A 249 6.98 -5.21 14.06
N ALA A 250 7.74 -6.28 13.80
CA ALA A 250 7.27 -7.66 13.96
C ALA A 250 6.88 -8.01 15.41
N ALA A 251 7.47 -7.34 16.40
CA ALA A 251 7.15 -7.51 17.81
C ALA A 251 5.92 -6.71 18.29
N THR A 252 5.34 -5.85 17.44
CA THR A 252 4.12 -5.12 17.79
C THR A 252 2.92 -6.06 17.84
N GLU A 253 1.97 -5.77 18.74
CA GLU A 253 0.74 -6.56 18.87
C GLU A 253 -0.04 -6.64 17.54
N ALA A 254 -0.20 -5.51 16.84
CA ALA A 254 -0.88 -5.47 15.55
C ALA A 254 -0.18 -6.34 14.49
N ALA A 255 1.15 -6.33 14.41
CA ALA A 255 1.87 -7.19 13.47
C ALA A 255 1.67 -8.67 13.80
N THR A 256 1.77 -9.05 15.08
CA THR A 256 1.56 -10.44 15.51
C THR A 256 0.14 -10.95 15.26
N ALA A 257 -0.86 -10.07 15.34
CA ALA A 257 -2.26 -10.42 15.15
C ALA A 257 -2.65 -10.53 13.66
N VAL A 258 -2.05 -9.71 12.79
CA VAL A 258 -2.56 -9.49 11.43
C VAL A 258 -1.65 -10.00 10.32
N VAL A 259 -0.33 -9.88 10.48
CA VAL A 259 0.63 -10.20 9.41
C VAL A 259 0.57 -11.70 9.11
N PRO A 260 0.36 -12.11 7.84
CA PRO A 260 0.31 -13.51 7.47
C PRO A 260 1.57 -14.30 7.82
N ASP A 261 1.38 -15.60 8.05
CA ASP A 261 2.50 -16.55 8.10
C ASP A 261 3.21 -16.59 6.73
N PRO A 262 4.54 -16.40 6.68
CA PRO A 262 5.31 -16.56 5.46
C PRO A 262 5.09 -17.90 4.74
N ASP A 263 4.77 -18.99 5.44
CA ASP A 263 4.49 -20.29 4.82
C ASP A 263 3.22 -20.28 3.97
N ALA A 264 2.21 -19.50 4.36
CA ALA A 264 1.03 -19.30 3.53
C ALA A 264 1.38 -18.54 2.22
N ALA A 265 2.29 -17.57 2.30
CA ALA A 265 2.78 -16.86 1.13
C ALA A 265 3.61 -17.78 0.21
N VAL A 266 4.47 -18.65 0.78
CA VAL A 266 5.19 -19.68 0.01
C VAL A 266 4.23 -20.64 -0.68
N ALA A 267 3.17 -21.09 0.01
CA ALA A 267 2.17 -21.97 -0.57
C ALA A 267 1.44 -21.30 -1.75
N PHE A 268 1.05 -20.03 -1.59
CA PHE A 268 0.43 -19.26 -2.67
C PHE A 268 1.38 -19.00 -3.85
N ALA A 269 2.65 -18.66 -3.57
CA ALA A 269 3.69 -18.51 -4.58
C ALA A 269 3.86 -19.76 -5.44
N ARG A 270 3.89 -20.95 -4.83
CA ARG A 270 3.94 -22.21 -5.56
C ARG A 270 2.72 -22.43 -6.45
N LYS A 271 1.51 -22.05 -5.99
CA LYS A 271 0.29 -22.09 -6.82
C LYS A 271 0.40 -21.16 -8.02
N LEU A 272 0.92 -19.94 -7.85
CA LEU A 272 1.16 -19.00 -8.95
C LEU A 272 2.16 -19.58 -9.97
N GLN A 273 3.28 -20.13 -9.49
CA GLN A 273 4.29 -20.74 -10.35
C GLN A 273 3.75 -21.97 -11.09
N ALA A 274 2.91 -22.79 -10.46
CA ALA A 274 2.27 -23.92 -11.16
C ALA A 274 1.29 -23.43 -12.25
N LYS A 275 0.55 -22.35 -12.01
CA LYS A 275 -0.42 -21.78 -12.97
C LYS A 275 0.25 -21.07 -14.15
N TYR A 276 1.37 -20.37 -13.92
CA TYR A 276 1.98 -19.46 -14.90
C TYR A 276 3.42 -19.83 -15.30
N GLY A 277 4.05 -20.79 -14.64
CA GLY A 277 5.45 -21.16 -14.83
C GLY A 277 5.71 -22.27 -15.86
N ALA A 278 4.68 -22.82 -16.50
CA ALA A 278 4.87 -23.67 -17.67
C ALA A 278 5.18 -22.77 -18.87
N ALA A 279 6.44 -22.78 -19.34
CA ALA A 279 6.75 -22.28 -20.66
C ALA A 279 5.85 -22.97 -21.70
N PRO A 280 5.32 -22.27 -22.71
CA PRO A 280 4.64 -22.95 -23.81
C PRO A 280 5.59 -23.99 -24.41
N PRO A 281 5.10 -25.17 -24.84
CA PRO A 281 5.93 -26.15 -25.50
C PRO A 281 6.64 -25.47 -26.69
N ALA A 282 7.96 -25.68 -26.78
CA ALA A 282 8.73 -25.25 -27.94
C ALA A 282 8.16 -25.99 -29.15
N ASN A 283 7.46 -25.26 -30.02
CA ASN A 283 7.09 -25.72 -31.36
C ASN A 283 8.31 -25.66 -32.29
#